data_AF-A0A162CLE7-F1
#
_entry.id   AF-A0A162CLE7-F1
#
_cell.length_a   1.000
_cell.length_b   1.000
_cell.length_c   1.000
_cell.angle_alpha   90.00
_cell.angle_beta   90.00
_cell.angle_gamma   90.00
#
_symmetry.space_group_name_H-M   'P 1'
#
loop_
_entity.id
_entity.type
_entity.pdbx_description
1 polymer ?
#
loop_
_entity_poly.entity_id
_entity_poly.type
_entity_poly.pdbx_seq_one_letter_code
_entity_poly.pdbx_strand_id
1 'polypeptide(L)'
;MSYNYPEFLCYLPDAAALCTRLMHCNILSVTGMTLLLLPKMAEKRKGLILNVSSASAVLPSPLLSMYSSTKAFVEKFSRDLSLETRHFGVTVQCVLPSFVSTNMSKFKSSLTVPSPTQFVRGHMKTLGLEVSSPGYWVHKIQIGFYNVALSFFRPVVERIAWYGLFSIRTRAVRRQQRLKMAEVNSDKLRSGTNGVGVQPVH
;
A
#
# COMPACT_ATOMS: atom_id res chain seq x y z
N MET A 1 4.43 -5.41 -1.05
CA MET A 1 3.54 -6.40 -0.40
C MET A 1 2.56 -5.65 0.49
N SER A 2 1.28 -6.00 0.48
CA SER A 2 0.24 -5.41 1.32
C SER A 2 -0.75 -6.49 1.77
N TYR A 3 -1.75 -6.12 2.55
CA TYR A 3 -2.87 -6.99 2.89
C TYR A 3 -3.61 -7.41 1.61
N ASN A 4 -4.16 -8.63 1.60
CA ASN A 4 -5.03 -9.10 0.51
C ASN A 4 -6.37 -8.34 0.50
N TYR A 5 -6.86 -7.99 1.69
CA TYR A 5 -8.03 -7.15 1.92
C TYR A 5 -7.92 -6.54 3.33
N PRO A 6 -8.62 -5.41 3.62
CA PRO A 6 -8.61 -4.84 4.97
C PRO A 6 -9.24 -5.81 5.97
N GLU A 7 -8.55 -6.11 7.06
CA GLU A 7 -9.03 -7.04 8.09
C GLU A 7 -8.51 -6.62 9.47
N PHE A 8 -9.26 -6.97 10.52
CA PHE A 8 -8.81 -6.77 11.89
C PHE A 8 -7.56 -7.59 12.15
N LEU A 9 -6.56 -6.97 12.80
CA LEU A 9 -5.26 -7.60 13.03
C LEU A 9 -5.38 -8.94 13.80
N CYS A 10 -6.30 -9.02 14.76
CA CYS A 10 -6.56 -10.22 15.55
C CYS A 10 -7.26 -11.35 14.77
N TYR A 11 -7.86 -11.07 13.61
CA TYR A 11 -8.57 -12.06 12.78
C TYR A 11 -7.81 -12.39 11.49
N LEU A 12 -6.58 -11.89 11.33
CA LEU A 12 -5.75 -12.24 10.19
C LEU A 12 -5.22 -13.67 10.32
N PRO A 13 -5.39 -14.53 9.30
CA PRO A 13 -4.72 -15.82 9.26
C PRO A 13 -3.20 -15.61 9.23
N ASP A 14 -2.47 -16.37 10.05
CA ASP A 14 -1.02 -16.28 10.20
C ASP A 14 -0.51 -14.84 10.40
N ALA A 15 -1.22 -14.06 11.23
CA ALA A 15 -0.94 -12.63 11.43
C ALA A 15 0.54 -12.35 11.73
N ALA A 16 1.18 -13.15 12.58
CA ALA A 16 2.60 -13.02 12.91
C ALA A 16 3.49 -13.14 11.66
N ALA A 17 3.29 -14.18 10.85
CA ALA A 17 4.06 -14.39 9.64
C ALA A 17 3.83 -13.28 8.60
N LEU A 18 2.58 -12.81 8.45
CA LEU A 18 2.26 -11.66 7.59
C LEU A 18 2.97 -10.38 8.07
N CYS A 19 2.93 -10.09 9.37
CA CYS A 19 3.57 -8.91 9.95
C CYS A 19 5.08 -8.96 9.74
N THR A 20 5.73 -10.10 10.00
CA THR A 20 7.16 -10.29 9.77
C THR A 20 7.52 -10.05 8.30
N ARG A 21 6.76 -10.61 7.36
CA ARG A 21 6.99 -10.35 5.92
C ARG A 21 6.83 -8.88 5.56
N LEU A 22 5.84 -8.19 6.11
CA LEU A 22 5.65 -6.75 5.88
C LEU A 22 6.83 -5.94 6.42
N MET A 23 7.32 -6.25 7.62
CA MET A 23 8.51 -5.60 8.19
C MET A 23 9.75 -5.87 7.37
N HIS A 24 10.01 -7.12 7.00
CA HIS A 24 11.17 -7.48 6.18
C HIS A 24 11.12 -6.77 4.82
N CYS A 25 9.95 -6.74 4.18
CA CYS A 25 9.77 -6.18 2.85
C CYS A 25 9.78 -4.65 2.81
N ASN A 26 9.30 -3.96 3.85
CA ASN A 26 9.17 -2.50 3.84
C ASN A 26 10.19 -1.78 4.75
N ILE A 27 10.59 -2.37 5.86
CA ILE A 27 11.52 -1.78 6.83
C ILE A 27 12.94 -2.25 6.55
N LEU A 28 13.21 -3.56 6.70
CA LEU A 28 14.57 -4.08 6.60
C LEU A 28 15.17 -3.88 5.21
N SER A 29 14.38 -4.07 4.15
CA SER A 29 14.83 -3.83 2.78
C SER A 29 15.28 -2.39 2.54
N VAL A 30 14.47 -1.40 2.96
CA VAL A 30 14.74 0.03 2.76
C VAL A 30 15.95 0.46 3.56
N THR A 31 16.01 0.09 4.84
CA THR A 31 17.14 0.41 5.71
C THR A 31 18.41 -0.28 5.23
N GLY A 32 18.35 -1.57 4.90
CA GLY A 32 19.51 -2.34 4.42
C GLY A 32 20.09 -1.80 3.12
N MET A 33 19.24 -1.53 2.11
CA MET A 33 19.69 -0.95 0.83
C MET A 33 20.26 0.45 1.00
N THR A 34 19.68 1.25 1.90
CA THR A 34 20.18 2.58 2.22
C THR A 34 21.57 2.51 2.84
N LEU A 35 21.75 1.68 3.87
CA LEU A 35 23.05 1.51 4.54
C LEU A 35 24.15 1.00 3.61
N LEU A 36 23.78 0.15 2.64
CA LEU A 36 24.72 -0.38 1.65
C LEU A 36 25.22 0.70 0.68
N LEU A 37 24.36 1.64 0.28
CA LEU A 37 24.65 2.62 -0.77
C LEU A 37 25.11 3.98 -0.24
N LEU A 38 24.59 4.38 0.92
CA LEU A 38 24.78 5.71 1.46
C LEU A 38 26.24 6.10 1.69
N PRO A 39 27.13 5.24 2.25
CA PRO A 39 28.54 5.61 2.45
C PRO A 39 29.23 5.98 1.13
N LYS A 40 28.99 5.22 0.07
CA LYS A 40 29.56 5.45 -1.26
C LYS A 40 29.02 6.75 -1.90
N MET A 41 27.74 7.06 -1.69
CA MET A 41 27.14 8.30 -2.16
C MET A 41 27.70 9.52 -1.42
N ALA A 42 27.92 9.39 -0.11
CA ALA A 42 28.48 10.43 0.75
C ALA A 42 29.94 10.74 0.40
N GLU A 43 30.77 9.70 0.18
CA GLU A 43 32.16 9.83 -0.27
C GLU A 43 32.24 10.60 -1.60
N LYS A 44 31.38 10.25 -2.55
CA LYS A 44 31.30 10.92 -3.86
C LYS A 44 30.64 12.29 -3.83
N ARG A 45 30.13 12.73 -2.68
CA ARG A 45 29.33 13.95 -2.50
C ARG A 45 28.17 14.09 -3.49
N LYS A 46 27.62 12.95 -3.94
CA LYS A 46 26.61 12.89 -5.00
C LYS A 46 25.80 11.61 -4.91
N GLY A 47 24.49 11.74 -4.71
CA GLY A 47 23.56 10.62 -4.73
C GLY A 47 22.11 11.04 -4.62
N LEU A 48 21.22 10.15 -5.05
CA LEU A 48 19.78 10.25 -4.86
C LEU A 48 19.26 8.92 -4.33
N ILE A 49 18.60 8.95 -3.18
CA ILE A 49 17.85 7.83 -2.62
C ILE A 49 16.37 8.19 -2.67
N LEU A 50 15.59 7.40 -3.41
CA LEU A 50 14.16 7.58 -3.53
C LEU A 50 13.42 6.40 -2.90
N ASN A 51 12.84 6.64 -1.72
CA ASN A 51 12.08 5.63 -0.98
C ASN A 51 10.59 5.73 -1.29
N VAL A 52 9.91 4.59 -1.37
CA VAL A 52 8.47 4.53 -1.72
C VAL A 52 7.64 4.14 -0.50
N SER A 53 6.98 5.14 0.07
CA SER A 53 5.98 4.98 1.13
C SER A 53 4.57 4.88 0.54
N SER A 54 3.57 5.53 1.15
CA SER A 54 2.16 5.52 0.76
C SER A 54 1.44 6.67 1.47
N ALA A 55 0.35 7.18 0.89
CA ALA A 55 -0.56 8.09 1.59
C ALA A 55 -1.08 7.51 2.93
N SER A 56 -1.18 6.19 3.05
CA SER A 56 -1.55 5.50 4.30
C SER A 56 -0.55 5.70 5.45
N ALA A 57 0.66 6.19 5.17
CA ALA A 57 1.64 6.55 6.20
C ALA A 57 1.20 7.76 7.03
N VAL A 58 0.43 8.67 6.42
CA VAL A 58 0.06 9.97 7.02
C VAL A 58 -1.45 10.12 7.21
N LEU A 59 -2.26 9.24 6.63
CA LEU A 59 -3.72 9.24 6.74
C LEU A 59 -4.23 8.03 7.56
N PRO A 60 -5.31 8.18 8.35
CA PRO A 60 -5.93 7.08 9.07
C PRO A 60 -6.28 5.90 8.14
N SER A 61 -5.74 4.73 8.46
CA SER A 61 -5.87 3.51 7.66
C SER A 61 -6.28 2.30 8.52
N PRO A 62 -7.45 2.34 9.18
CA PRO A 62 -7.92 1.21 10.00
C PRO A 62 -8.02 -0.08 9.19
N LEU A 63 -7.84 -1.24 9.84
CA LEU A 63 -7.82 -2.57 9.18
C LEU A 63 -6.61 -2.82 8.24
N LEU A 64 -5.68 -1.87 8.13
CA LEU A 64 -4.39 -1.98 7.44
C LEU A 64 -3.23 -1.60 8.35
N SER A 65 -3.43 -1.67 9.67
CA SER A 65 -2.55 -1.09 10.71
C SER A 65 -1.08 -1.42 10.53
N MET A 66 -0.73 -2.71 10.35
CA MET A 66 0.67 -3.10 10.21
C MET A 66 1.28 -2.53 8.93
N TYR A 67 0.55 -2.57 7.81
CA TYR A 67 1.03 -2.04 6.55
C TYR A 67 1.25 -0.52 6.63
N SER A 68 0.25 0.24 7.12
CA SER A 68 0.37 1.68 7.30
C SER A 68 1.52 2.06 8.25
N SER A 69 1.71 1.31 9.34
CA SER A 69 2.84 1.51 10.25
C SER A 69 4.19 1.30 9.57
N THR A 70 4.36 0.24 8.76
CA THR A 70 5.61 0.07 8.00
C THR A 70 5.86 1.19 6.99
N LYS A 71 4.80 1.78 6.42
CA LYS A 71 4.93 2.91 5.50
C LYS A 71 5.21 4.22 6.23
N ALA A 72 4.66 4.42 7.43
CA ALA A 72 5.03 5.52 8.32
C ALA A 72 6.50 5.44 8.73
N PHE A 73 7.03 4.25 9.02
CA PHE A 73 8.47 4.06 9.24
C PHE A 73 9.29 4.57 8.05
N VAL A 74 8.95 4.14 6.82
CA VAL A 74 9.69 4.57 5.61
C VAL A 74 9.64 6.08 5.42
N GLU A 75 8.49 6.71 5.69
CA GLU A 75 8.34 8.17 5.59
C GLU A 75 9.23 8.88 6.60
N LYS A 76 9.13 8.52 7.88
CA LYS A 76 9.92 9.15 8.94
C LYS A 76 11.41 8.93 8.75
N PHE A 77 11.81 7.69 8.46
CA PHE A 77 13.20 7.32 8.18
C PHE A 77 13.79 8.16 7.05
N SER A 78 13.08 8.28 5.94
CA SER A 78 13.55 9.04 4.78
C SER A 78 13.62 10.55 5.08
N ARG A 79 12.66 11.06 5.84
CA ARG A 79 12.61 12.47 6.20
C ARG A 79 13.78 12.87 7.08
N ASP A 80 14.03 12.10 8.14
CA ASP A 80 15.14 12.37 9.05
C ASP A 80 16.48 12.19 8.33
N LEU A 81 16.63 11.12 7.57
CA LEU A 81 17.85 10.85 6.82
C LEU A 81 18.16 11.97 5.81
N SER A 82 17.15 12.56 5.16
CA SER A 82 17.38 13.68 4.24
C SER A 82 18.04 14.90 4.90
N LEU A 83 17.80 15.11 6.20
CA LEU A 83 18.40 16.19 6.96
C LEU A 83 19.86 15.87 7.28
N GLU A 84 20.14 14.63 7.68
CA GLU A 84 21.50 14.13 7.96
C GLU A 84 22.37 14.15 6.71
N THR A 85 21.82 13.75 5.56
CA THR A 85 22.60 13.55 4.34
C THR A 85 22.83 14.81 3.51
N ARG A 86 22.14 15.90 3.84
CA ARG A 86 22.20 17.17 3.09
C ARG A 86 23.63 17.71 3.02
N HIS A 87 24.38 17.65 4.11
CA HIS A 87 25.76 18.12 4.17
C HIS A 87 26.73 17.22 3.38
N PHE A 88 26.33 15.98 3.08
CA PHE A 88 27.11 15.04 2.28
C PHE A 88 26.79 15.09 0.78
N GLY A 89 25.95 16.02 0.30
CA GLY A 89 25.61 16.12 -1.13
C GLY A 89 24.72 14.97 -1.63
N VAL A 90 24.04 14.27 -0.71
CA VAL A 90 23.13 13.17 -1.03
C VAL A 90 21.69 13.60 -0.75
N THR A 91 20.87 13.56 -1.79
CA THR A 91 19.44 13.84 -1.68
C THR A 91 18.70 12.57 -1.30
N VAL A 92 17.92 12.62 -0.23
CA VAL A 92 16.98 11.56 0.14
C VAL A 92 15.56 12.12 0.03
N GLN A 93 14.70 11.41 -0.68
CA GLN A 93 13.30 11.78 -0.85
C GLN A 93 12.38 10.58 -0.65
N CYS A 94 11.21 10.84 -0.08
CA CYS A 94 10.13 9.87 0.10
C CYS A 94 8.96 10.19 -0.83
N VAL A 95 8.47 9.18 -1.54
CA VAL A 95 7.25 9.27 -2.34
C VAL A 95 6.09 8.68 -1.56
N LEU A 96 4.95 9.38 -1.52
CA LEU A 96 3.72 8.92 -0.86
C LEU A 96 2.61 8.72 -1.89
N PRO A 97 2.66 7.67 -2.73
CA PRO A 97 1.60 7.42 -3.69
C PRO A 97 0.25 7.25 -2.98
N SER A 98 -0.77 7.91 -3.52
CA SER A 98 -2.17 7.56 -3.30
C SER A 98 -2.60 6.58 -4.39
N PHE A 99 -3.89 6.52 -4.71
CA PHE A 99 -4.38 5.64 -5.77
C PHE A 99 -3.77 5.99 -7.14
N VAL A 100 -3.10 5.01 -7.73
CA VAL A 100 -2.57 5.07 -9.11
C VAL A 100 -3.21 3.93 -9.89
N SER A 101 -3.64 4.23 -11.13
CA SER A 101 -4.20 3.23 -12.03
C SER A 101 -3.08 2.31 -12.51
N THR A 102 -2.95 1.14 -11.90
CA THR A 102 -1.96 0.12 -12.27
C THR A 102 -2.70 -1.13 -12.70
N ASN A 103 -2.03 -2.01 -13.46
CA ASN A 103 -2.60 -3.30 -13.86
C ASN A 103 -3.06 -4.13 -12.64
N MET A 104 -2.46 -3.90 -11.48
CA MET A 104 -2.82 -4.54 -10.20
C MET A 104 -4.05 -3.90 -9.53
N SER A 105 -4.23 -2.58 -9.62
CA SER A 105 -5.28 -1.86 -8.90
C SER A 105 -6.64 -1.88 -9.62
N LYS A 106 -6.67 -2.14 -10.94
CA LYS A 106 -7.89 -2.25 -11.78
C LYS A 106 -8.80 -1.01 -11.76
N PHE A 107 -8.33 0.12 -11.24
CA PHE A 107 -9.06 1.40 -11.30
C PHE A 107 -8.94 2.03 -12.69
N LYS A 108 -10.03 2.61 -13.19
CA LYS A 108 -9.97 3.49 -14.36
C LYS A 108 -9.21 4.77 -14.00
N SER A 109 -8.39 5.25 -14.93
CA SER A 109 -7.69 6.53 -14.76
C SER A 109 -8.71 7.66 -14.60
N SER A 110 -8.47 8.54 -13.62
CA SER A 110 -9.28 9.73 -13.38
C SER A 110 -8.41 10.84 -12.80
N LEU A 111 -8.97 12.03 -12.61
CA LEU A 111 -8.23 13.16 -12.02
C LEU A 111 -7.66 12.83 -10.63
N THR A 112 -8.29 11.94 -9.86
CA THR A 112 -7.81 11.55 -8.52
C THR A 112 -7.02 10.24 -8.53
N VAL A 113 -6.99 9.56 -9.69
CA VAL A 113 -6.31 8.28 -9.91
C VAL A 113 -5.51 8.38 -11.21
N PRO A 114 -4.32 9.03 -11.20
CA PRO A 114 -3.51 9.21 -12.39
C PRO A 114 -3.03 7.86 -12.94
N SER A 115 -2.66 7.86 -14.22
CA SER A 115 -1.88 6.76 -14.80
C SER A 115 -0.47 6.70 -14.17
N PRO A 116 0.26 5.59 -14.28
CA PRO A 116 1.62 5.49 -13.74
C PRO A 116 2.56 6.49 -14.42
N THR A 117 2.38 6.70 -15.73
CA THR A 117 3.16 7.67 -16.50
C THR A 117 2.91 9.11 -16.05
N GLN A 118 1.65 9.47 -15.78
CA GLN A 118 1.29 10.78 -15.23
C GLN A 118 1.86 10.97 -13.82
N PHE A 119 1.76 9.94 -12.97
CA PHE A 119 2.30 9.97 -11.63
C PHE A 119 3.81 10.19 -11.62
N VAL A 120 4.56 9.39 -12.40
CA VAL A 120 6.02 9.53 -12.53
C VAL A 120 6.38 10.89 -13.09
N ARG A 121 5.72 11.36 -14.16
CA ARG A 121 5.99 12.68 -14.74
C ARG A 121 5.74 13.82 -13.75
N GLY A 122 4.70 13.71 -12.92
CA GLY A 122 4.44 14.66 -11.84
C GLY A 122 5.56 14.62 -10.80
N HIS A 123 5.95 13.41 -10.38
CA HIS A 123 6.91 13.22 -9.32
C HIS A 123 8.32 13.69 -9.72
N MET A 124 8.74 13.45 -10.97
CA MET A 124 10.01 13.93 -11.50
C MET A 124 10.17 15.47 -11.37
N LYS A 125 9.06 16.23 -11.39
CA LYS A 125 9.09 17.69 -11.19
C LYS A 125 9.30 18.10 -9.74
N THR A 126 9.11 17.19 -8.78
CA THR A 126 9.28 17.42 -7.34
C THR A 126 10.60 16.89 -6.80
N LEU A 127 11.39 16.20 -7.62
CA LEU A 127 12.67 15.61 -7.23
C LEU A 127 13.62 16.68 -6.69
N GLY A 128 14.15 16.45 -5.48
CA GLY A 128 15.09 17.36 -4.81
C GLY A 128 14.48 18.66 -4.27
N LEU A 129 13.21 18.95 -4.56
CA LEU A 129 12.50 20.12 -4.04
C LEU A 129 11.75 19.83 -2.74
N GLU A 130 11.22 18.61 -2.61
CA GLU A 130 10.43 18.18 -1.47
C GLU A 130 11.07 16.97 -0.82
N VAL A 131 11.14 16.91 0.50
CA VAL A 131 11.63 15.70 1.20
C VAL A 131 10.61 14.56 1.12
N SER A 132 9.32 14.90 1.16
CA SER A 132 8.21 13.95 1.19
C SER A 132 7.13 14.46 0.24
N SER A 133 6.84 13.72 -0.82
CA SER A 133 5.92 14.17 -1.87
C SER A 133 4.98 13.07 -2.32
N PRO A 134 3.67 13.35 -2.44
CA PRO A 134 2.74 12.45 -3.13
C PRO A 134 3.03 12.32 -4.63
N GLY A 135 3.93 13.15 -5.20
CA GLY A 135 4.34 13.10 -6.60
C GLY A 135 3.32 13.65 -7.59
N TYR A 136 2.03 13.56 -7.31
CA TYR A 136 0.97 14.12 -8.14
C TYR A 136 0.26 15.28 -7.41
N TRP A 137 0.15 16.43 -8.07
CA TRP A 137 -0.34 17.67 -7.44
C TRP A 137 -1.77 17.56 -6.90
N VAL A 138 -2.66 16.80 -7.56
CA VAL A 138 -4.01 16.55 -7.06
C VAL A 138 -3.96 15.75 -5.75
N HIS A 139 -3.09 14.73 -5.68
CA HIS A 139 -2.90 13.96 -4.44
C HIS A 139 -2.36 14.85 -3.32
N LYS A 140 -1.51 15.84 -3.64
CA LYS A 140 -1.02 16.83 -2.67
C LYS A 140 -2.15 17.70 -2.12
N ILE A 141 -3.03 18.23 -2.97
CA ILE A 141 -4.22 18.99 -2.54
C ILE A 141 -5.14 18.11 -1.68
N GLN A 142 -5.38 16.88 -2.10
CA GLN A 142 -6.22 15.94 -1.35
C GLN A 142 -5.64 15.66 0.04
N ILE A 143 -4.37 15.28 0.13
CA ILE A 143 -3.70 15.01 1.41
C ILE A 143 -3.68 16.26 2.29
N GLY A 144 -3.42 17.44 1.71
CA GLY A 144 -3.50 18.72 2.42
C GLY A 144 -4.88 18.97 3.01
N PHE A 145 -5.93 18.80 2.21
CA PHE A 145 -7.31 18.92 2.67
C PHE A 145 -7.65 17.91 3.78
N TYR A 146 -7.24 16.64 3.63
CA TYR A 146 -7.43 15.63 4.67
C TYR A 146 -6.72 16.00 5.96
N ASN A 147 -5.50 16.52 5.90
CA ASN A 147 -4.75 16.93 7.10
C ASN A 147 -5.43 18.11 7.81
N VAL A 148 -5.90 19.11 7.05
CA VAL A 148 -6.67 20.22 7.63
C VAL A 148 -7.96 19.69 8.26
N ALA A 149 -8.70 18.84 7.56
CA ALA A 149 -9.92 18.22 8.10
C ALA A 149 -9.65 17.37 9.35
N LEU A 150 -8.51 16.66 9.41
CA LEU A 150 -8.10 15.90 10.59
C LEU A 150 -7.77 16.80 11.78
N SER A 151 -7.24 17.99 11.55
CA SER A 151 -6.94 18.94 12.63
C SER A 151 -8.20 19.47 13.33
N PHE A 152 -9.29 19.67 12.57
CA PHE A 152 -10.52 20.27 13.11
C PHE A 152 -11.65 19.26 13.37
N PHE A 153 -11.72 18.18 12.60
CA PHE A 153 -12.84 17.24 12.57
C PHE A 153 -12.37 15.78 12.67
N ARG A 154 -11.32 15.53 13.45
CA ARG A 154 -10.71 14.19 13.62
C ARG A 154 -11.73 13.05 13.77
N PRO A 155 -12.71 13.10 14.69
CA PRO A 155 -13.62 11.97 14.89
C PRO A 155 -14.49 11.67 13.65
N VAL A 156 -14.84 12.70 12.89
CA VAL A 156 -15.63 12.56 11.66
C VAL A 156 -14.79 11.94 10.56
N VAL A 157 -13.56 12.43 10.35
CA VAL A 157 -12.67 11.92 9.31
C VAL A 157 -12.26 10.47 9.59
N GLU A 158 -11.90 10.14 10.83
CA GLU A 158 -11.57 8.77 11.24
C GLU A 158 -12.76 7.81 11.06
N ARG A 159 -13.98 8.29 11.35
CA ARG A 159 -15.22 7.53 11.11
C ARG A 159 -15.45 7.28 9.61
N ILE A 160 -15.25 8.29 8.77
CA ILE A 160 -15.33 8.13 7.31
C ILE A 160 -14.30 7.10 6.81
N ALA A 161 -13.04 7.21 7.27
CA ALA A 161 -11.98 6.27 6.92
C ALA A 161 -12.32 4.83 7.36
N TRP A 162 -12.88 4.68 8.57
CA TRP A 162 -13.36 3.40 9.09
C TRP A 162 -14.43 2.79 8.20
N TYR A 163 -15.51 3.52 7.90
CA TYR A 163 -16.59 3.01 7.06
C TYR A 163 -16.12 2.68 5.64
N GLY A 164 -15.21 3.49 5.09
CA GLY A 164 -14.57 3.24 3.80
C GLY A 164 -13.88 1.87 3.75
N LEU A 165 -12.91 1.63 4.63
CA LEU A 165 -12.14 0.37 4.65
C LEU A 165 -12.99 -0.81 5.11
N PHE A 166 -13.93 -0.61 6.04
CA PHE A 166 -14.87 -1.64 6.47
C PHE A 166 -15.81 -2.07 5.33
N SER A 167 -16.24 -1.15 4.47
CA SER A 167 -17.04 -1.48 3.30
C SER A 167 -16.28 -2.34 2.29
N ILE A 168 -14.98 -2.05 2.08
CA ILE A 168 -14.09 -2.83 1.22
C ILE A 168 -13.92 -4.24 1.80
N ARG A 169 -13.64 -4.34 3.11
CA ARG A 169 -13.59 -5.61 3.84
C ARG A 169 -14.87 -6.42 3.61
N THR A 170 -16.02 -5.82 3.85
CA THR A 170 -17.33 -6.48 3.73
C THR A 170 -17.54 -7.03 2.33
N ARG A 171 -17.19 -6.28 1.28
CA ARG A 171 -17.26 -6.73 -0.11
C ARG A 171 -16.30 -7.90 -0.38
N ALA A 172 -15.08 -7.84 0.14
CA ALA A 172 -14.08 -8.89 -0.03
C ALA A 172 -14.50 -10.21 0.63
N VAL A 173 -14.99 -10.17 1.88
CA VAL A 173 -15.48 -11.35 2.61
C VAL A 173 -16.68 -11.97 1.89
N ARG A 174 -17.66 -11.16 1.45
CA ARG A 174 -18.81 -11.66 0.67
C ARG A 174 -18.37 -12.35 -0.62
N ARG A 175 -17.36 -11.79 -1.31
CA ARG A 175 -16.81 -12.40 -2.53
C ARG A 175 -16.16 -13.77 -2.23
N GLN A 176 -15.39 -13.88 -1.15
CA GLN A 176 -14.78 -15.15 -0.74
C GLN A 176 -15.82 -16.21 -0.38
N GLN A 177 -16.88 -15.84 0.35
CA GLN A 177 -17.98 -16.74 0.67
C GLN A 177 -18.68 -17.27 -0.59
N ARG A 178 -18.92 -16.41 -1.59
CA ARG A 178 -19.51 -16.81 -2.87
C ARG A 178 -18.63 -17.79 -3.63
N LEU A 179 -17.31 -17.56 -3.66
CA LEU A 179 -16.37 -18.46 -4.33
C LEU A 179 -16.32 -19.83 -3.64
N LYS A 180 -16.25 -19.87 -2.31
CA LYS A 180 -16.31 -21.13 -1.54
C LYS A 180 -17.61 -21.91 -1.79
N MET A 181 -18.75 -21.22 -1.84
CA MET A 181 -20.03 -21.86 -2.17
C MET A 181 -20.06 -22.41 -3.60
N ALA A 182 -19.50 -21.69 -4.57
CA ALA A 182 -19.41 -22.14 -5.95
C ALA A 182 -18.51 -23.37 -6.10
N GLU A 183 -17.37 -23.41 -5.39
CA GLU A 183 -16.47 -24.58 -5.34
C GLU A 183 -17.19 -25.80 -4.77
N VAL A 184 -17.81 -25.67 -3.59
CA VAL A 184 -18.58 -26.78 -2.97
C VAL A 184 -19.70 -27.27 -3.89
N ASN A 185 -20.40 -26.38 -4.59
CA ASN A 185 -21.44 -26.77 -5.54
C ASN A 185 -20.85 -27.52 -6.75
N SER A 186 -19.70 -27.07 -7.26
CA SER A 186 -19.01 -27.73 -8.36
C SER A 186 -18.47 -29.12 -8.00
N ASP A 187 -17.99 -29.31 -6.77
CA ASP A 187 -17.53 -30.61 -6.26
C ASP A 187 -18.69 -31.58 -6.08
N LYS A 188 -19.84 -31.10 -5.58
CA LYS A 188 -21.06 -31.90 -5.50
C LYS A 188 -21.51 -32.39 -6.89
N LEU A 189 -21.53 -31.51 -7.88
CA LEU A 189 -21.85 -31.85 -9.27
C LEU A 189 -20.90 -32.93 -9.83
N ARG A 190 -19.57 -32.80 -9.58
CA ARG A 190 -18.56 -33.79 -10.01
C ARG A 190 -18.70 -35.14 -9.31
N SER A 191 -19.06 -35.16 -8.03
CA SER A 191 -19.28 -36.41 -7.28
C SER A 191 -20.57 -37.14 -7.68
N GLY A 192 -21.60 -36.40 -8.10
CA GLY A 192 -22.89 -36.97 -8.53
C GLY A 192 -22.85 -37.62 -9.92
N THR A 193 -21.91 -37.22 -10.79
CA THR A 193 -21.78 -37.76 -12.15
C THR A 193 -21.03 -39.10 -12.24
N ASN A 194 -20.32 -39.52 -11.18
CA ASN A 194 -19.56 -40.79 -11.19
C ASN A 194 -20.41 -42.03 -10.80
N GLY A 195 -21.73 -41.89 -10.69
CA GLY A 195 -22.64 -42.97 -10.25
C GLY A 195 -23.46 -43.67 -11.34
N VAL A 196 -23.37 -43.27 -12.61
CA VAL A 196 -24.09 -43.94 -13.71
C VAL A 196 -23.17 -44.94 -14.39
N GLY A 197 -22.92 -46.06 -13.71
CA GLY A 197 -22.28 -47.24 -14.30
C GLY A 197 -23.19 -47.81 -15.39
N VAL A 198 -22.68 -47.81 -16.63
CA VAL A 198 -23.26 -48.52 -17.77
C VAL A 198 -23.33 -50.01 -17.42
N GLN A 199 -24.52 -50.56 -17.21
CA GLN A 199 -24.70 -52.00 -17.19
C GLN A 199 -24.56 -52.55 -18.63
N PRO A 200 -23.78 -53.62 -18.85
CA PRO A 200 -23.71 -54.25 -20.16
C PRO A 200 -25.01 -55.02 -20.40
N VAL A 201 -25.67 -54.74 -21.53
CA VAL A 201 -26.84 -55.47 -21.99
C VAL A 201 -26.35 -56.79 -22.58
N HIS A 202 -26.80 -57.90 -21.99
CA HIS A 202 -26.66 -59.26 -22.52
C HIS A 202 -27.67 -59.53 -23.63
#